data_AF-A0A0E3VVH2-F1
#
_entry.id   AF-A0A0E3VVH2-F1
#
_cell.length_a   1.000
_cell.length_b   1.000
_cell.length_c   1.000
_cell.angle_alpha   90.00
_cell.angle_beta   90.00
_cell.angle_gamma   90.00
#
_symmetry.space_group_name_H-M   'P 1'
#
loop_
_entity.id
_entity.type
_entity.pdbx_description
1 polymer ?
#
loop_
_entity_poly.entity_id
_entity_poly.type
_entity_poly.pdbx_seq_one_letter_code
_entity_poly.pdbx_strand_id
1 'polypeptide(L)'
;MEMFILFWFPLSIAVGVYASNKGRSGFGLFLLSVFLSPIVGLLFALALRNKAADHAELLEALRKATPPLPAQSISTPEPAVKLFTLKDDTSPVNPHRRNTKGWIIALAVVAAVVAVFTFVASQGSVVRLAERQVTAWYVEKGYKVERIAFRVTSPSTIEGSLMTVDGAGKTKFFECTGVSANGSSYQITCK
;
A
#
# COMPACT_ATOMS: atom_id res chain seq x y z
N MET A 1 -13.82 1.45 11.81
CA MET A 1 -12.42 1.68 12.25
C MET A 1 -11.75 0.39 12.71
N GLU A 2 -12.46 -0.53 13.37
CA GLU A 2 -11.86 -1.80 13.87
C GLU A 2 -11.54 -2.85 12.79
N MET A 3 -12.38 -2.98 11.76
CA MET A 3 -12.11 -3.93 10.65
C MET A 3 -10.83 -3.64 9.87
N PHE A 4 -10.40 -2.37 9.86
CA PHE A 4 -9.19 -1.97 9.18
C PHE A 4 -7.95 -2.57 9.85
N ILE A 5 -7.89 -2.54 11.18
CA ILE A 5 -6.75 -3.04 11.95
C ILE A 5 -6.66 -4.57 11.87
N LEU A 6 -7.81 -5.27 11.95
CA LEU A 6 -7.87 -6.73 11.89
C LEU A 6 -7.41 -7.30 10.54
N PHE A 7 -7.60 -6.58 9.44
CA PHE A 7 -7.11 -7.00 8.12
C PHE A 7 -5.69 -6.48 7.84
N TRP A 8 -5.38 -5.25 8.21
CA TRP A 8 -4.12 -4.58 7.88
C TRP A 8 -2.90 -5.16 8.61
N PHE A 9 -3.07 -5.49 9.89
CA PHE A 9 -1.98 -5.97 10.74
C PHE A 9 -1.46 -7.36 10.33
N PRO A 10 -2.30 -8.40 10.13
CA PRO A 10 -1.82 -9.70 9.66
C PRO A 10 -1.23 -9.65 8.25
N LEU A 11 -1.78 -8.79 7.37
CA LEU A 11 -1.21 -8.58 6.04
C LEU A 11 0.20 -7.98 6.12
N SER A 12 0.42 -7.05 7.05
CA SER A 12 1.75 -6.46 7.27
C SER A 12 2.74 -7.48 7.82
N ILE A 13 2.31 -8.35 8.73
CA ILE A 13 3.13 -9.46 9.26
C ILE A 13 3.53 -10.42 8.14
N ALA A 14 2.59 -10.78 7.25
CA ALA A 14 2.85 -11.66 6.11
C ALA A 14 3.95 -11.11 5.19
N VAL A 15 3.97 -9.79 4.95
CA VAL A 15 5.04 -9.11 4.20
C VAL A 15 6.39 -9.26 4.90
N GLY A 16 6.42 -9.07 6.23
CA GLY A 16 7.64 -9.25 7.03
C GLY A 16 8.19 -10.67 6.94
N VAL A 17 7.32 -11.68 7.07
CA VAL A 17 7.69 -13.11 6.94
C VAL A 17 8.20 -13.41 5.52
N TYR A 18 7.52 -12.92 4.49
CA TYR A 18 7.95 -13.09 3.09
C TYR A 18 9.33 -12.46 2.84
N ALA A 19 9.59 -11.29 3.41
CA ALA A 19 10.88 -10.62 3.33
C ALA A 19 12.00 -11.39 4.05
N SER A 20 11.72 -11.97 5.22
CA SER A 20 12.66 -12.83 5.94
C SER A 20 13.09 -14.05 5.10
N ASN A 21 12.13 -14.68 4.39
CA ASN A 21 12.41 -15.82 3.51
C ASN A 21 13.32 -15.46 2.32
N LYS A 22 13.43 -14.18 1.95
CA LYS A 22 14.36 -13.69 0.91
C LYS A 22 15.75 -13.30 1.43
N GLY A 23 16.05 -13.60 2.68
CA GLY A 23 17.32 -13.21 3.32
C GLY A 23 17.44 -11.70 3.55
N ARG A 24 16.32 -11.02 3.81
CA ARG A 24 16.26 -9.59 4.12
C ARG A 24 15.69 -9.35 5.53
N SER A 25 15.86 -8.14 6.04
CA SER A 25 15.30 -7.76 7.35
C SER A 25 13.77 -7.71 7.27
N GLY A 26 13.13 -8.79 7.74
CA GLY A 26 11.67 -8.90 7.79
C GLY A 26 11.05 -7.86 8.73
N PHE A 27 11.74 -7.50 9.82
CA PHE A 27 11.27 -6.47 10.75
C PHE A 27 11.25 -5.08 10.10
N GLY A 28 12.29 -4.71 9.35
CA GLY A 28 12.33 -3.43 8.63
C GLY A 28 11.22 -3.32 7.57
N LEU A 29 10.98 -4.40 6.82
CA LEU A 29 9.92 -4.44 5.80
C LEU A 29 8.52 -4.55 6.43
N PHE A 30 8.38 -5.15 7.60
CA PHE A 30 7.15 -5.12 8.40
C PHE A 30 6.80 -3.70 8.85
N LEU A 31 7.74 -2.95 9.45
CA LEU A 31 7.49 -1.56 9.85
C LEU A 31 7.16 -0.68 8.64
N LEU A 32 7.88 -0.88 7.53
CA LEU A 32 7.62 -0.15 6.29
C LEU A 32 6.22 -0.45 5.74
N SER A 33 5.81 -1.71 5.80
CA SER A 33 4.49 -2.23 5.40
C SER A 33 3.37 -1.64 6.28
N VAL A 34 3.57 -1.56 7.59
CA VAL A 34 2.61 -0.94 8.53
C VAL A 34 2.44 0.55 8.26
N PHE A 35 3.52 1.28 7.97
CA PHE A 35 3.50 2.74 7.76
C PHE A 35 3.02 3.17 6.36
N LEU A 36 3.48 2.51 5.29
CA LEU A 36 3.14 2.90 3.92
C LEU A 36 1.86 2.24 3.41
N SER A 37 1.71 0.94 3.67
CA SER A 37 0.61 0.05 3.27
C SER A 37 1.17 -1.36 3.06
N PRO A 38 0.44 -2.42 3.48
CA PRO A 38 0.90 -3.79 3.30
C PRO A 38 1.08 -4.17 1.83
N ILE A 39 0.32 -3.55 0.92
CA ILE A 39 0.50 -3.77 -0.51
C ILE A 39 1.84 -3.19 -0.98
N VAL A 40 2.19 -1.98 -0.52
CA VAL A 40 3.44 -1.30 -0.88
C VAL A 40 4.65 -2.02 -0.27
N GLY A 41 4.54 -2.48 0.98
CA GLY A 41 5.56 -3.30 1.63
C GLY A 41 5.82 -4.61 0.89
N LEU A 42 4.75 -5.29 0.44
CA LEU A 42 4.85 -6.53 -0.34
C LEU A 42 5.57 -6.29 -1.67
N LEU A 43 5.22 -5.22 -2.38
CA LEU A 43 5.86 -4.84 -3.64
C LEU A 43 7.35 -4.53 -3.46
N PHE A 44 7.71 -3.84 -2.38
CA PHE A 44 9.12 -3.63 -2.03
C PHE A 44 9.84 -4.96 -1.80
N ALA A 45 9.24 -5.88 -1.04
CA ALA A 45 9.79 -7.20 -0.82
C ALA A 45 9.89 -8.03 -2.12
N LEU A 46 8.99 -7.82 -3.09
CA LEU A 46 9.05 -8.45 -4.41
C LEU A 46 10.15 -7.86 -5.31
N ALA A 47 10.28 -6.54 -5.35
CA ALA A 47 11.23 -5.83 -6.19
C ALA A 47 12.69 -6.06 -5.76
N LEU A 48 12.92 -6.32 -4.47
CA LEU A 48 14.25 -6.62 -3.94
C LEU A 48 14.74 -8.01 -4.38
N ARG A 49 16.01 -8.06 -4.81
CA ARG A 49 16.69 -9.31 -5.17
C ARG A 49 16.82 -10.24 -3.96
N ASN A 50 16.65 -11.53 -4.23
CA ASN A 50 16.76 -12.60 -3.24
C ASN A 50 18.23 -12.83 -2.88
N LYS A 51 18.65 -12.33 -1.71
CA LYS A 51 20.03 -12.51 -1.23
C LYS A 51 20.33 -13.96 -0.89
N ALA A 52 19.32 -14.73 -0.50
CA ALA A 52 19.50 -16.14 -0.15
C ALA A 52 19.92 -16.97 -1.38
N ALA A 53 19.37 -16.65 -2.56
CA ALA A 53 19.76 -17.30 -3.81
C ALA A 53 21.21 -16.94 -4.20
N ASP A 54 21.57 -15.65 -4.11
CA ASP A 54 22.93 -15.19 -4.43
C ASP A 54 23.99 -15.85 -3.54
N HIS A 55 23.68 -16.06 -2.24
CA HIS A 55 24.62 -16.67 -1.29
C HIS A 55 24.79 -18.18 -1.53
N ALA A 56 23.73 -18.88 -1.95
CA ALA A 56 23.79 -20.30 -2.30
C ALA A 56 24.66 -20.51 -3.56
N GLU A 57 24.46 -19.67 -4.59
CA GLU A 57 25.28 -19.70 -5.80
C GLU A 57 26.75 -19.41 -5.51
N LEU A 58 27.03 -18.44 -4.63
CA LEU A 58 28.40 -18.14 -4.19
C LEU A 58 29.05 -19.32 -3.47
N LEU A 59 28.33 -19.99 -2.56
CA LEU A 59 28.84 -21.16 -1.83
C LEU A 59 29.11 -22.35 -2.76
N GLU A 60 28.27 -22.54 -3.78
CA GLU A 60 28.47 -23.57 -4.78
C GLU A 60 29.66 -23.27 -5.69
N ALA A 61 29.83 -22.01 -6.09
CA ALA A 61 31.02 -21.56 -6.81
C ALA A 61 32.30 -21.77 -5.99
N LEU A 62 32.29 -21.44 -4.69
CA LEU A 62 33.42 -21.67 -3.79
C LEU A 62 33.71 -23.16 -3.60
N ARG A 63 32.68 -24.00 -3.46
CA ARG A 63 32.83 -25.46 -3.35
C ARG A 63 33.46 -26.06 -4.62
N LYS A 64 33.10 -25.54 -5.79
CA LYS A 64 33.66 -25.99 -7.08
C LYS A 64 35.07 -25.48 -7.32
N ALA A 65 35.37 -24.26 -6.86
CA ALA A 65 36.68 -23.63 -7.00
C ALA A 65 37.71 -24.13 -5.98
N THR A 66 37.29 -24.78 -4.89
CA THR A 66 38.20 -25.39 -3.93
C THR A 66 38.58 -26.79 -4.43
N PRO A 67 39.75 -27.00 -5.06
CA PRO A 67 40.23 -28.35 -5.35
C PRO A 67 40.34 -29.13 -4.03
N PRO A 68 40.14 -30.46 -4.03
CA PRO A 68 40.34 -31.26 -2.83
C PRO A 68 41.73 -30.97 -2.29
N LEU A 69 41.80 -30.36 -1.11
CA LEU A 69 43.06 -30.12 -0.43
C LEU A 69 43.75 -31.48 -0.35
N PRO A 70 44.93 -31.66 -0.99
CA PRO A 70 45.71 -32.86 -0.75
C PRO A 70 45.89 -32.94 0.76
N ALA A 71 45.69 -34.12 1.35
CA ALA A 71 45.85 -34.34 2.78
C ALA A 71 47.29 -33.99 3.20
N GLN A 72 47.56 -32.71 3.43
CA GLN A 72 48.85 -32.25 3.91
C GLN A 72 48.82 -32.44 5.42
N SER A 73 49.44 -33.54 5.83
CA SER A 73 49.80 -33.82 7.20
C SER A 73 50.55 -32.62 7.77
N ILE A 74 49.94 -31.99 8.78
CA ILE A 74 50.55 -30.90 9.52
C ILE A 74 51.74 -31.49 10.29
N SER A 75 52.94 -31.22 9.79
CA SER A 75 54.14 -31.16 10.59
C SER A 75 54.75 -29.79 10.35
N THR A 76 54.62 -28.91 11.34
CA THR A 76 55.42 -27.68 11.49
C THR A 76 56.84 -28.11 11.92
N PRO A 77 57.94 -27.39 11.58
CA PRO A 77 58.07 -25.95 11.80
C PRO A 77 58.83 -25.11 10.73
N GLU A 78 58.68 -23.78 10.88
CA GLU A 78 59.67 -22.71 10.59
C GLU A 78 59.82 -22.09 9.17
N PRO A 79 60.33 -20.84 9.05
CA PRO A 79 59.52 -19.75 8.51
C PRO A 79 60.14 -19.12 7.26
N ALA A 80 59.41 -19.10 6.16
CA ALA A 80 59.68 -18.20 5.05
C ALA A 80 58.35 -17.78 4.42
N VAL A 81 57.79 -16.70 4.96
CA VAL A 81 56.57 -16.08 4.44
C VAL A 81 56.90 -15.47 3.08
N LYS A 82 56.66 -16.23 2.01
CA LYS A 82 56.55 -15.69 0.66
C LYS A 82 55.20 -14.98 0.55
N LEU A 83 55.26 -13.66 0.55
CA LEU A 83 54.15 -12.77 0.28
C LEU A 83 53.66 -13.02 -1.15
N PHE A 84 52.69 -13.92 -1.32
CA PHE A 84 52.00 -14.10 -2.60
C PHE A 84 51.13 -12.87 -2.84
N THR A 85 51.60 -11.99 -3.73
CA THR A 85 50.81 -10.87 -4.23
C THR A 85 49.69 -11.44 -5.09
N LEU A 86 48.50 -11.53 -4.50
CA LEU A 86 47.26 -11.90 -5.18
C LEU A 86 46.96 -10.81 -6.21
N LYS A 87 47.10 -11.17 -7.49
CA LYS A 87 46.69 -10.35 -8.64
C LYS A 87 45.16 -10.36 -8.65
N ASP A 88 44.56 -9.30 -8.13
CA ASP A 88 43.12 -9.11 -8.11
C ASP A 88 42.63 -8.81 -9.54
N ASP A 89 42.30 -9.85 -10.30
CA ASP A 89 41.62 -9.76 -11.58
C ASP A 89 40.12 -9.52 -11.34
N THR A 90 39.78 -8.46 -10.59
CA THR A 90 38.41 -7.95 -10.55
C THR A 90 38.06 -7.34 -11.90
N SER A 91 37.58 -8.18 -12.81
CA SER A 91 36.85 -7.73 -14.00
C SER A 91 35.75 -6.76 -13.57
N PRO A 92 35.60 -5.60 -14.25
CA PRO A 92 34.55 -4.65 -13.92
C PRO A 92 33.20 -5.30 -14.18
N VAL A 93 32.52 -5.71 -13.11
CA VAL A 93 31.12 -6.12 -13.14
C VAL A 93 30.33 -4.95 -13.72
N ASN A 94 29.89 -5.08 -14.96
CA ASN A 94 29.07 -4.09 -15.64
C ASN A 94 27.72 -3.97 -14.90
N PRO A 95 27.47 -2.89 -14.14
CA PRO A 95 26.30 -2.80 -13.27
C PRO A 95 25.04 -2.38 -14.04
N HIS A 96 25.08 -2.34 -15.37
CA HIS A 96 24.13 -1.57 -16.15
C HIS A 96 23.00 -2.37 -16.81
N ARG A 97 22.74 -3.61 -16.38
CA ARG A 97 21.48 -4.30 -16.71
C ARG A 97 20.37 -3.87 -15.73
N ARG A 98 20.06 -2.57 -15.78
CA ARG A 98 19.04 -1.92 -14.94
C ARG A 98 17.68 -2.50 -15.31
N ASN A 99 17.07 -3.23 -14.36
CA ASN A 99 15.80 -3.92 -14.50
C ASN A 99 14.64 -2.94 -14.77
N THR A 100 14.39 -2.62 -16.04
CA THR A 100 13.29 -1.76 -16.52
C THR A 100 11.91 -2.27 -16.12
N LYS A 101 11.75 -3.58 -15.92
CA LYS A 101 10.46 -4.18 -15.51
C LYS A 101 10.06 -3.78 -14.09
N GLY A 102 11.04 -3.56 -13.20
CA GLY A 102 10.77 -3.12 -11.83
C GLY A 102 10.15 -1.72 -11.75
N TRP A 103 10.60 -0.80 -12.61
CA TRP A 103 10.10 0.59 -12.63
C TRP A 103 8.68 0.71 -13.18
N ILE A 104 8.32 -0.10 -14.17
CA ILE A 104 6.95 -0.11 -14.72
C ILE A 104 5.94 -0.57 -13.65
N ILE A 105 6.27 -1.62 -12.90
CA ILE A 105 5.41 -2.12 -11.81
C ILE A 105 5.28 -1.07 -10.72
N ALA A 106 6.38 -0.41 -10.34
CA ALA A 106 6.35 0.67 -9.35
C ALA A 106 5.44 1.84 -9.78
N LEU A 107 5.56 2.30 -11.03
CA LEU A 107 4.72 3.39 -11.56
C LEU A 107 3.23 3.01 -11.63
N ALA A 108 2.90 1.79 -12.07
CA ALA A 108 1.52 1.31 -12.13
C ALA A 108 0.85 1.30 -10.74
N VAL A 109 1.61 0.91 -9.70
CA VAL A 109 1.12 0.90 -8.31
C VAL A 109 0.90 2.31 -7.80
N VAL A 110 1.84 3.22 -8.03
CA VAL A 110 1.69 4.62 -7.63
C VAL A 110 0.43 5.22 -8.28
N ALA A 111 0.20 4.96 -9.56
CA ALA A 111 -1.02 5.40 -10.26
C ALA A 111 -2.30 4.82 -9.63
N ALA A 112 -2.32 3.54 -9.28
CA ALA A 112 -3.48 2.91 -8.64
C ALA A 112 -3.77 3.50 -7.25
N VAL A 113 -2.72 3.77 -6.45
CA VAL A 113 -2.85 4.41 -5.13
C VAL A 113 -3.39 5.83 -5.27
N VAL A 114 -2.87 6.60 -6.23
CA VAL A 114 -3.38 7.95 -6.51
C VAL A 114 -4.84 7.89 -6.93
N ALA A 115 -5.25 6.93 -7.77
CA ALA A 115 -6.64 6.77 -8.20
C ALA A 115 -7.60 6.43 -7.04
N VAL A 116 -7.18 5.56 -6.11
CA VAL A 116 -7.98 5.24 -4.91
C VAL A 116 -8.09 6.47 -4.01
N PHE A 117 -6.98 7.19 -3.79
CA PHE A 117 -6.99 8.36 -2.94
C PHE A 117 -7.83 9.50 -3.52
N THR A 118 -7.74 9.75 -4.83
CA THR A 118 -8.59 10.75 -5.50
C THR A 118 -10.06 10.32 -5.50
N PHE A 119 -10.37 9.03 -5.63
CA PHE A 119 -11.74 8.53 -5.49
C PHE A 119 -12.29 8.78 -4.09
N VAL A 120 -11.54 8.43 -3.03
CA VAL A 120 -11.96 8.68 -1.64
C VAL A 120 -12.13 10.17 -1.35
N ALA A 121 -11.20 11.01 -1.83
CA ALA A 121 -11.32 12.46 -1.70
C ALA A 121 -12.53 13.03 -2.48
N SER A 122 -12.85 12.43 -3.63
CA SER A 122 -14.02 12.80 -4.45
C SER A 122 -15.33 12.51 -3.72
N GLN A 123 -15.44 11.37 -3.03
CA GLN A 123 -16.65 11.01 -2.27
C GLN A 123 -17.04 12.08 -1.24
N GLY A 124 -16.06 12.67 -0.55
CA GLY A 124 -16.31 13.74 0.42
C GLY A 124 -16.85 15.04 -0.21
N SER A 125 -16.49 15.33 -1.46
CA SER A 125 -16.95 16.53 -2.16
C SER A 125 -18.40 16.41 -2.61
N VAL A 126 -18.81 15.22 -3.09
CA VAL A 126 -20.19 14.96 -3.53
C VAL A 126 -21.18 15.11 -2.37
N VAL A 127 -20.85 14.55 -1.21
CA VAL A 127 -21.71 14.65 0.00
C VAL A 127 -21.91 16.10 0.42
N ARG A 128 -20.83 16.90 0.47
CA ARG A 128 -20.91 18.33 0.83
C ARG A 128 -21.72 19.14 -0.18
N LEU A 129 -21.67 18.79 -1.47
CA LEU A 129 -22.45 19.47 -2.50
C LEU A 129 -23.94 19.15 -2.37
N ALA A 130 -24.28 17.89 -2.10
CA ALA A 130 -25.65 17.45 -1.86
C ALA A 130 -26.24 18.14 -0.62
N GLU A 131 -25.49 18.22 0.49
CA GLU A 131 -25.90 18.94 1.69
C GLU A 131 -26.23 20.40 1.40
N ARG A 132 -25.39 21.11 0.63
CA ARG A 132 -25.61 22.52 0.27
C ARG A 132 -26.87 22.71 -0.58
N GLN A 133 -27.09 21.86 -1.58
CA GLN A 133 -28.24 21.95 -2.47
C GLN A 133 -29.56 21.69 -1.73
N VAL A 134 -29.60 20.63 -0.91
CA VAL A 134 -30.79 20.31 -0.10
C VAL A 134 -31.07 21.41 0.92
N THR A 135 -30.04 21.91 1.60
CA THR A 135 -30.20 23.02 2.56
C THR A 135 -30.76 24.26 1.88
N ALA A 136 -30.20 24.66 0.73
CA ALA A 136 -30.65 25.85 0.00
C ALA A 136 -32.13 25.75 -0.41
N TRP A 137 -32.56 24.59 -0.92
CA TRP A 137 -33.94 24.37 -1.32
C TRP A 137 -34.93 24.45 -0.14
N TYR A 138 -34.60 23.87 1.02
CA TYR A 138 -35.46 23.93 2.21
C TYR A 138 -35.51 25.33 2.84
N VAL A 139 -34.40 26.06 2.83
CA VAL A 139 -34.34 27.44 3.31
C VAL A 139 -35.20 28.36 2.44
N GLU A 140 -35.19 28.18 1.11
CA GLU A 140 -36.07 28.92 0.19
C GLU A 140 -37.56 28.70 0.49
N LYS A 141 -37.92 27.50 0.97
CA LYS A 141 -39.28 27.16 1.41
C LYS A 141 -39.63 27.66 2.82
N GLY A 142 -38.73 28.37 3.49
CA GLY A 142 -38.94 28.93 4.82
C GLY A 142 -38.79 27.94 5.97
N TYR A 143 -38.21 26.75 5.73
CA TYR A 143 -37.91 25.80 6.79
C TYR A 143 -36.55 26.10 7.42
N LYS A 144 -36.46 25.97 8.75
CA LYS A 144 -35.18 26.02 9.45
C LYS A 144 -34.59 24.61 9.51
N VAL A 145 -33.42 24.41 8.89
CA VAL A 145 -32.73 23.12 8.91
C VAL A 145 -31.81 23.05 10.13
N GLU A 146 -32.03 22.09 11.02
CA GLU A 146 -31.19 21.92 12.22
C GLU A 146 -30.07 20.91 12.01
N ARG A 147 -30.37 19.79 11.34
CA ARG A 147 -29.40 18.72 11.14
C ARG A 147 -29.64 18.01 9.83
N ILE A 148 -28.54 17.77 9.11
CA ILE A 148 -28.49 16.97 7.91
C ILE A 148 -27.35 15.98 8.07
N ALA A 149 -27.60 14.72 7.73
CA ALA A 149 -26.56 13.72 7.62
C ALA A 149 -26.82 12.84 6.41
N PHE A 150 -25.93 12.89 5.44
CA PHE A 150 -25.91 11.96 4.31
C PHE A 150 -24.76 10.96 4.46
N ARG A 151 -25.00 9.72 4.04
CA ARG A 151 -24.04 8.64 3.96
C ARG A 151 -24.12 8.02 2.57
N VAL A 152 -22.96 7.77 1.98
CA VAL A 152 -22.86 7.01 0.73
C VAL A 152 -22.94 5.52 1.10
N THR A 153 -24.03 4.86 0.71
CA THR A 153 -24.23 3.42 0.95
C THR A 153 -23.66 2.60 -0.21
N SER A 154 -23.71 3.12 -1.44
CA SER A 154 -23.12 2.50 -2.63
C SER A 154 -22.59 3.58 -3.60
N PRO A 155 -21.77 3.22 -4.62
CA PRO A 155 -21.26 4.20 -5.59
C PRO A 155 -22.36 4.95 -6.34
N SER A 156 -23.58 4.42 -6.37
CA SER A 156 -24.75 4.98 -7.06
C SER A 156 -25.89 5.37 -6.11
N THR A 157 -25.77 5.12 -4.81
CA THR A 157 -26.85 5.33 -3.83
C THR A 157 -26.34 6.10 -2.61
N ILE A 158 -27.02 7.19 -2.30
CA ILE A 158 -26.79 8.01 -1.10
C ILE A 158 -28.06 7.93 -0.25
N GLU A 159 -27.91 7.66 1.03
CA GLU A 159 -29.01 7.67 1.99
C GLU A 159 -28.72 8.77 3.02
N GLY A 160 -29.75 9.47 3.46
CA GLY A 160 -29.59 10.51 4.45
C GLY A 160 -30.85 10.79 5.22
N SER A 161 -30.67 11.50 6.32
CA SER A 161 -31.75 12.00 7.15
C SER A 161 -31.67 13.51 7.24
N LEU A 162 -32.84 14.14 7.18
CA LEU A 162 -33.01 15.58 7.29
C LEU A 162 -33.99 15.88 8.42
N MET A 163 -33.57 16.74 9.33
CA MET A 163 -34.41 17.24 10.41
C MET A 163 -34.66 18.74 10.21
N THR A 164 -35.93 19.10 10.04
CA THR A 164 -36.36 20.50 9.88
C THR A 164 -37.30 20.90 11.01
N VAL A 165 -37.32 22.19 11.33
CA VAL A 165 -38.27 22.80 12.26
C VAL A 165 -39.15 23.75 11.48
N ASP A 166 -40.46 23.59 11.59
CA ASP A 166 -41.42 24.50 10.98
C ASP A 166 -41.55 25.81 11.78
N GLY A 167 -42.23 26.80 11.20
CA GLY A 167 -42.48 28.08 11.89
C GLY A 167 -43.33 27.96 13.16
N ALA A 168 -43.98 26.81 13.38
CA ALA A 168 -44.72 26.50 14.61
C ALA A 168 -43.86 25.78 15.65
N GLY A 169 -42.56 25.58 15.40
CA GLY A 169 -41.64 24.89 16.29
C GLY A 169 -41.77 23.37 16.28
N LYS A 170 -42.53 22.78 15.35
CA LYS A 170 -42.62 21.32 15.23
C LYS A 170 -41.46 20.79 14.40
N THR A 171 -40.77 19.81 14.96
CA THR A 171 -39.71 19.07 14.27
C THR A 171 -40.31 18.04 13.32
N LYS A 172 -39.87 18.01 12.07
CA LYS A 172 -40.18 16.96 11.10
C LYS A 172 -38.89 16.25 10.70
N PHE A 173 -38.99 14.93 10.58
CA PHE A 173 -37.90 14.08 10.14
C PHE A 173 -38.24 13.54 8.76
N PHE A 174 -37.30 13.65 7.83
CA PHE A 174 -37.44 13.16 6.46
C PHE A 174 -36.31 12.18 6.17
N GLU A 175 -36.66 11.07 5.55
CA GLU A 175 -35.69 10.12 5.00
C GLU A 175 -35.46 10.44 3.53
N CYS A 176 -34.23 10.77 3.18
CA CYS A 176 -33.85 11.14 1.83
C CYS A 176 -33.02 10.02 1.20
N THR A 177 -33.42 9.59 0.01
CA THR A 177 -32.65 8.63 -0.80
C THR A 177 -32.29 9.28 -2.13
N GLY A 178 -31.00 9.29 -2.45
CA GLY A 178 -30.45 9.77 -3.70
C GLY A 178 -29.97 8.61 -4.57
N VAL A 179 -30.42 8.55 -5.82
CA VAL A 179 -29.94 7.56 -6.79
C VAL A 179 -29.25 8.28 -7.96
N SER A 180 -28.06 7.81 -8.34
CA SER A 180 -27.33 8.30 -9.51
C SER A 180 -27.78 7.55 -10.75
N ALA A 181 -28.35 8.25 -11.73
CA ALA A 181 -28.77 7.64 -12.98
C ALA A 181 -27.58 7.38 -13.94
N ASN A 182 -26.58 8.28 -13.95
CA ASN A 182 -25.48 8.27 -14.93
C ASN A 182 -24.09 8.62 -14.31
N GLY A 183 -23.94 8.53 -12.99
CA GLY A 183 -22.67 8.87 -12.30
C GLY A 183 -22.38 10.37 -12.18
N SER A 184 -23.11 11.24 -12.89
CA SER A 184 -22.92 12.70 -12.89
C SER A 184 -24.03 13.48 -12.18
N SER A 185 -25.24 12.94 -12.09
CA SER A 185 -26.41 13.59 -11.46
C SER A 185 -27.12 12.65 -10.50
N TYR A 186 -27.42 13.13 -9.30
CA TYR A 186 -28.21 12.42 -8.29
C TYR A 186 -29.62 13.00 -8.25
N GLN A 187 -30.65 12.16 -8.38
CA GLN A 187 -32.02 12.53 -8.04
C GLN A 187 -32.26 12.18 -6.58
N ILE A 188 -32.53 13.20 -5.76
CA ILE A 188 -32.77 13.05 -4.32
C ILE A 188 -34.29 13.10 -4.10
N THR A 189 -34.83 12.04 -3.51
CA THR A 189 -36.24 11.95 -3.10
C THR A 189 -36.28 11.87 -1.58
N CYS A 190 -36.97 12.81 -0.94
CA CYS A 190 -37.21 12.79 0.51
C CYS A 190 -38.66 12.41 0.78
N LYS A 191 -38.87 11.48 1.71
CA LYS A 191 -40.18 11.02 2.18
C LYS A 191 -40.41 11.47 3.62
#